data_AF-C6TG18-F1
#
_entry.id   AF-C6TG18-F1
#
_cell.length_a   1.000
_cell.length_b   1.000
_cell.length_c   1.000
_cell.angle_alpha   90.00
_cell.angle_beta   90.00
_cell.angle_gamma   90.00
#
_symmetry.space_group_name_H-M   'P 1'
#
loop_
_entity.id
_entity.type
_entity.pdbx_description
1 polymer ?
#
loop_
_entity_poly.entity_id
_entity_poly.type
_entity_poly.pdbx_seq_one_letter_code
_entity_poly.pdbx_strand_id
1 'polypeptide(L)'
;MEVRIGQRVSRGMLPLLALHTVSEYYRSDHKPPFTAALIAANTLIYLRPSFLDPLIPPIEQVWFNPHLILKNKDLKRFLLSPFYHIGEPHLVYNMLSLLWKGFQLETSMGSVDFASIVASLLVLSQGVTLMLSKSLLLFFDYERSYYSEYSVGFSGVLFAMKVVLNSQSENYTSVYGIIVPSRYAAWAELVLAQLLVPGVSFLGHLGGILAGLLYLKLRSTYSGSNPIKVLIRGIVDAVKWPFKFLRRRRGRITGRGTVGSNRAWRCQTCTYDNNNGSLRVCEMCGTIRVVNGVSSFQRSSRSDGLPLDELRRRRIDRFGGR
;
A
#
# COMPACT_ATOMS: atom_id res chain seq x y z
N MET A 1 33.56 -31.30 -10.53
CA MET A 1 32.12 -31.57 -10.78
C MET A 1 31.32 -30.56 -9.99
N GLU A 2 30.84 -29.50 -10.65
CA GLU A 2 29.88 -28.55 -10.08
C GLU A 2 28.52 -29.25 -9.93
N VAL A 3 28.23 -29.72 -8.72
CA VAL A 3 26.88 -30.16 -8.39
C VAL A 3 26.06 -28.90 -8.11
N ARG A 4 25.37 -28.42 -9.15
CA ARG A 4 24.21 -27.51 -9.00
C ARG A 4 23.15 -28.28 -8.20
N ILE A 5 23.17 -28.13 -6.88
CA ILE A 5 22.11 -28.62 -6.02
C ILE A 5 20.86 -27.80 -6.39
N GLY A 6 19.96 -28.45 -7.12
CA GLY A 6 18.66 -27.90 -7.45
C GLY A 6 17.98 -27.40 -6.18
N GLN A 7 17.56 -26.14 -6.22
CA GLN A 7 16.61 -25.61 -5.25
C GLN A 7 15.36 -26.50 -5.31
N ARG A 8 15.28 -27.45 -4.37
CA ARG A 8 14.01 -28.07 -4.00
C ARG A 8 13.06 -26.90 -3.71
N VAL A 9 12.03 -26.77 -4.52
CA VAL A 9 10.84 -25.98 -4.18
C VAL A 9 10.43 -26.43 -2.78
N SER A 10 10.66 -25.55 -1.79
CA SER A 10 10.38 -25.88 -0.39
C SER A 10 8.93 -26.35 -0.31
N ARG A 11 8.69 -27.52 0.30
CA ARG A 11 7.38 -27.99 0.79
C ARG A 11 6.88 -27.13 1.98
N GLY A 12 7.27 -25.86 1.98
CA GLY A 12 6.99 -24.91 3.04
C GLY A 12 5.69 -24.14 2.78
N MET A 13 5.36 -23.25 3.70
CA MET A 13 4.18 -22.39 3.66
C MET A 13 4.34 -21.17 2.74
N LEU A 14 5.51 -20.91 2.18
CA LEU A 14 5.77 -19.78 1.27
C LEU A 14 4.90 -19.79 0.00
N PRO A 15 4.69 -20.93 -0.71
CA PRO A 15 3.74 -20.98 -1.82
C PRO A 15 2.30 -20.66 -1.38
N LEU A 16 1.90 -21.06 -0.17
CA LEU A 16 0.59 -20.70 0.39
C LEU A 16 0.48 -19.20 0.63
N LEU A 17 1.52 -18.59 1.21
CA LEU A 17 1.58 -17.13 1.38
C LEU A 17 1.47 -16.42 0.02
N ALA A 18 2.23 -16.88 -0.98
CA ALA A 18 2.20 -16.30 -2.32
C ALA A 18 0.81 -16.43 -2.97
N LEU A 19 0.20 -17.61 -2.90
CA LEU A 19 -1.14 -17.86 -3.43
C LEU A 19 -2.19 -16.99 -2.75
N HIS A 20 -2.16 -16.89 -1.41
CA HIS A 20 -3.10 -16.07 -0.66
C HIS A 20 -2.92 -14.58 -0.96
N THR A 21 -1.66 -14.12 -1.04
CA THR A 21 -1.35 -12.73 -1.40
C THR A 21 -1.84 -12.40 -2.80
N VAL A 22 -1.58 -13.26 -3.78
CA VAL A 22 -2.03 -13.07 -5.17
C VAL A 22 -3.56 -13.11 -5.27
N SER A 23 -4.22 -14.06 -4.59
CA SER A 23 -5.67 -14.18 -4.57
C SER A 23 -6.35 -12.92 -4.04
N GLU A 24 -5.91 -12.42 -2.87
CA GLU A 24 -6.44 -11.17 -2.29
C GLU A 24 -6.18 -9.97 -3.20
N TYR A 25 -5.00 -9.89 -3.80
CA TYR A 25 -4.65 -8.77 -4.69
C TYR A 25 -5.40 -8.79 -6.01
N TYR A 26 -5.75 -9.98 -6.52
CA TYR A 26 -6.53 -10.14 -7.75
C TYR A 26 -8.02 -9.83 -7.54
N ARG A 27 -8.56 -10.19 -6.37
CA ARG A 27 -9.98 -9.95 -6.03
C ARG A 27 -10.29 -8.50 -5.70
N SER A 28 -9.28 -7.70 -5.33
CA SER A 28 -9.50 -6.32 -4.93
C SER A 28 -9.42 -5.34 -6.10
N ASP A 29 -10.40 -4.45 -6.19
CA ASP A 29 -10.36 -3.27 -7.07
C ASP A 29 -9.28 -2.27 -6.64
N HIS A 30 -9.02 -2.17 -5.33
CA HIS A 30 -8.01 -1.29 -4.75
C HIS A 30 -6.79 -2.10 -4.33
N LYS A 31 -5.71 -1.93 -5.08
CA LYS A 31 -4.43 -2.62 -4.88
C LYS A 31 -3.58 -1.84 -3.88
N PRO A 32 -3.32 -2.33 -2.65
CA PRO A 32 -2.55 -1.60 -1.63
C PRO A 32 -1.04 -1.72 -1.88
N PRO A 33 -0.37 -0.74 -2.54
CA PRO A 33 1.02 -0.90 -2.97
C PRO A 33 2.00 -0.96 -1.80
N PHE A 34 1.76 -0.23 -0.71
CA PHE A 34 2.70 -0.18 0.41
C PHE A 34 2.66 -1.46 1.24
N THR A 35 1.48 -2.03 1.43
CA THR A 35 1.29 -3.35 2.05
C THR A 35 2.01 -4.42 1.23
N ALA A 36 1.84 -4.42 -0.11
CA ALA A 36 2.56 -5.33 -0.98
C ALA A 36 4.08 -5.14 -0.89
N ALA A 37 4.56 -3.89 -0.84
CA ALA A 37 5.97 -3.58 -0.70
C ALA A 37 6.55 -4.07 0.64
N LEU A 38 5.81 -3.93 1.75
CA LEU A 38 6.23 -4.44 3.06
C LEU A 38 6.27 -5.98 3.07
N ILE A 39 5.27 -6.66 2.49
CA ILE A 39 5.27 -8.12 2.38
C ILE A 39 6.48 -8.59 1.56
N ALA A 40 6.73 -7.95 0.42
CA ALA A 40 7.88 -8.24 -0.43
C ALA A 40 9.21 -7.99 0.31
N ALA A 41 9.36 -6.87 1.01
CA ALA A 41 10.57 -6.53 1.75
C ALA A 41 10.89 -7.57 2.84
N ASN A 42 9.91 -7.94 3.67
CA ASN A 42 10.09 -8.95 4.71
C ASN A 42 10.42 -10.33 4.12
N THR A 43 9.74 -10.70 3.02
CA THR A 43 9.99 -11.98 2.33
C THR A 43 11.38 -12.02 1.70
N LEU A 44 11.84 -10.92 1.07
CA LEU A 44 13.18 -10.82 0.48
C LEU A 44 14.27 -10.85 1.54
N ILE A 45 14.07 -10.16 2.68
CA ILE A 45 15.00 -10.20 3.81
C ILE A 45 15.12 -11.62 4.38
N TYR A 46 14.02 -12.37 4.44
CA TYR A 46 14.04 -13.77 4.88
C TYR A 46 14.71 -14.71 3.87
N LEU A 47 14.39 -14.57 2.57
CA LEU A 47 14.92 -15.45 1.52
C LEU A 47 16.40 -15.21 1.22
N ARG A 48 16.93 -14.00 1.51
CA ARG A 48 18.33 -13.60 1.30
C ARG A 48 18.88 -14.05 -0.07
N PRO A 49 18.28 -13.60 -1.18
CA PRO A 49 18.79 -13.97 -2.49
C PRO A 49 20.23 -13.46 -2.68
N SER A 50 21.04 -14.18 -3.46
CA SER A 50 22.50 -13.95 -3.56
C SER A 50 22.90 -12.51 -3.91
N PHE A 51 22.06 -11.78 -4.64
CA PHE A 51 22.32 -10.38 -5.00
C PHE A 51 22.04 -9.37 -3.86
N LEU A 52 21.29 -9.76 -2.83
CA LEU A 52 21.04 -8.94 -1.63
C LEU A 52 21.82 -9.41 -0.41
N ASP A 53 22.31 -10.64 -0.39
CA ASP A 53 22.98 -11.22 0.78
C ASP A 53 24.13 -10.34 1.34
N PRO A 54 24.99 -9.71 0.52
CA PRO A 54 26.03 -8.79 1.03
C PRO A 54 25.49 -7.52 1.70
N LEU A 55 24.25 -7.11 1.37
CA LEU A 55 23.61 -5.89 1.88
C LEU A 55 22.77 -6.16 3.13
N ILE A 56 22.36 -7.41 3.38
CA ILE A 56 21.48 -7.79 4.48
C ILE A 56 22.36 -8.26 5.66
N PRO A 57 22.39 -7.54 6.79
CA PRO A 57 23.11 -7.98 7.98
C PRO A 57 22.60 -9.35 8.48
N PRO A 58 23.48 -10.23 8.98
CA PRO A 58 23.05 -11.49 9.57
C PRO A 58 22.22 -11.25 10.83
N ILE A 59 21.30 -12.16 11.15
CA ILE A 59 20.24 -11.94 12.16
C ILE A 59 20.84 -11.59 13.54
N GLU A 60 21.99 -12.14 13.88
CA GLU A 60 22.70 -11.94 15.15
C GLU A 60 23.11 -10.48 15.36
N GLN A 61 23.30 -9.72 14.28
CA GLN A 61 23.65 -8.30 14.32
C GLN A 61 22.44 -7.38 14.48
N VAL A 62 21.23 -7.87 14.21
CA VAL A 62 20.00 -7.06 14.17
C VAL A 62 18.94 -7.54 15.13
N TRP A 63 19.10 -8.70 15.76
CA TRP A 63 18.14 -9.24 16.72
C TRP A 63 17.93 -8.23 17.86
N PHE A 64 16.67 -7.88 18.14
CA PHE A 64 16.33 -6.92 19.18
C PHE A 64 16.83 -7.43 20.54
N ASN A 65 17.59 -6.60 21.23
CA ASN A 65 18.01 -6.85 22.61
C ASN A 65 18.06 -5.51 23.36
N PRO A 66 17.26 -5.31 24.42
CA PRO A 66 17.16 -4.03 25.13
C PRO A 66 18.50 -3.53 25.65
N HIS A 67 19.31 -4.42 26.24
CA HIS A 67 20.62 -4.08 26.77
C HIS A 67 21.55 -3.54 25.68
N LEU A 68 21.69 -4.24 24.55
CA LEU A 68 22.58 -3.83 23.47
C LEU A 68 22.11 -2.54 22.79
N ILE A 69 20.80 -2.36 22.63
CA ILE A 69 20.24 -1.12 22.06
C ILE A 69 20.55 0.07 22.95
N LEU A 70 20.32 -0.05 24.26
CA LEU A 70 20.54 1.05 25.20
C LEU A 70 22.01 1.33 25.46
N LYS A 71 22.81 0.29 25.69
CA LYS A 71 24.24 0.43 26.04
C LYS A 71 25.06 0.94 24.84
N ASN A 72 24.82 0.40 23.65
CA ASN A 72 25.63 0.70 22.47
C ASN A 72 24.96 1.69 21.52
N LYS A 73 23.75 2.18 21.84
CA LYS A 73 22.93 2.99 20.92
C LYS A 73 22.72 2.26 19.58
N ASP A 74 22.52 0.95 19.62
CA ASP A 74 22.45 0.10 18.42
C ASP A 74 21.10 0.26 17.71
N LEU A 75 21.01 1.32 16.89
CA LEU A 75 19.81 1.65 16.11
C LEU A 75 19.50 0.58 15.06
N LYS A 76 20.48 -0.23 14.63
CA LYS A 76 20.24 -1.32 13.68
C LYS A 76 19.33 -2.37 14.32
N ARG A 77 19.63 -2.78 15.55
CA ARG A 77 18.76 -3.71 16.31
C ARG A 77 17.37 -3.13 16.57
N PHE A 78 17.29 -1.83 16.85
CA PHE A 78 16.02 -1.16 17.10
C PHE A 78 15.13 -1.08 15.85
N LEU A 79 15.69 -0.74 14.68
CA LEU A 79 14.93 -0.48 13.46
C LEU A 79 14.77 -1.71 12.55
N LEU A 80 15.76 -2.60 12.49
CA LEU A 80 15.78 -3.71 11.53
C LEU A 80 15.16 -5.00 12.10
N SER A 81 15.19 -5.22 13.41
CA SER A 81 14.62 -6.43 14.03
C SER A 81 13.17 -6.76 13.63
N PRO A 82 12.25 -5.79 13.39
CA PRO A 82 10.90 -6.13 12.92
C PRO A 82 10.87 -6.85 11.57
N PHE A 83 11.88 -6.66 10.72
CA PHE A 83 11.88 -7.18 9.37
C PHE A 83 12.51 -8.59 9.24
N TYR A 84 13.10 -9.09 10.32
CA TYR A 84 13.74 -10.41 10.37
C TYR A 84 12.80 -11.45 10.97
N HIS A 85 12.93 -12.71 10.52
CA HIS A 85 12.07 -13.81 10.96
C HIS A 85 12.92 -15.07 11.13
N ILE A 86 12.78 -15.74 12.28
CA ILE A 86 13.59 -16.94 12.65
C ILE A 86 13.24 -18.17 11.80
N GLY A 87 12.03 -18.23 11.24
CA GLY A 87 11.60 -19.38 10.46
C GLY A 87 10.38 -19.10 9.60
N GLU A 88 10.12 -20.04 8.70
CA GLU A 88 9.10 -19.90 7.66
C GLU A 88 7.68 -19.73 8.21
N PRO A 89 7.21 -20.52 9.21
CA PRO A 89 5.88 -20.29 9.78
C PRO A 89 5.75 -18.90 10.40
N HIS A 90 6.78 -18.44 11.11
CA HIS A 90 6.78 -17.11 11.74
C HIS A 90 6.68 -15.99 10.69
N LEU A 91 7.43 -16.08 9.59
CA LEU A 91 7.29 -15.15 8.46
C LEU A 91 5.86 -15.20 7.90
N VAL A 92 5.36 -16.37 7.54
CA VAL A 92 4.07 -16.51 6.85
C VAL A 92 2.92 -16.00 7.71
N TYR A 93 2.89 -16.31 9.01
CA TYR A 93 1.87 -15.77 9.91
C TYR A 93 1.92 -14.25 10.01
N ASN A 94 3.12 -13.66 10.12
CA ASN A 94 3.26 -12.20 10.11
C ASN A 94 2.81 -11.60 8.77
N MET A 95 3.14 -12.21 7.64
CA MET A 95 2.80 -11.67 6.33
C MET A 95 1.30 -11.81 6.02
N LEU A 96 0.63 -12.90 6.42
CA LEU A 96 -0.83 -13.03 6.31
C LEU A 96 -1.55 -12.01 7.21
N SER A 97 -1.05 -11.83 8.43
CA SER A 97 -1.54 -10.83 9.37
C SER A 97 -1.35 -9.39 8.85
N LEU A 98 -0.19 -9.12 8.20
CA LEU A 98 0.10 -7.86 7.52
C LEU A 98 -0.80 -7.64 6.31
N LEU A 99 -1.03 -8.66 5.49
CA LEU A 99 -1.89 -8.58 4.33
C LEU A 99 -3.29 -8.12 4.73
N TRP A 100 -3.90 -8.80 5.71
CA TRP A 100 -5.25 -8.47 6.17
C TRP A 100 -5.36 -7.08 6.80
N LYS A 101 -4.48 -6.76 7.75
CA LYS A 101 -4.51 -5.48 8.48
C LYS A 101 -4.07 -4.31 7.59
N GLY A 102 -3.03 -4.52 6.79
CA GLY A 102 -2.48 -3.54 5.86
C GLY A 102 -3.46 -3.21 4.75
N PHE A 103 -4.15 -4.20 4.19
CA PHE A 103 -5.18 -3.96 3.18
C PHE A 103 -6.30 -3.04 3.71
N GLN A 104 -6.84 -3.32 4.90
CA GLN A 104 -7.92 -2.51 5.48
C GLN A 104 -7.47 -1.08 5.82
N LEU A 105 -6.29 -0.95 6.43
CA LEU A 105 -5.76 0.37 6.80
C LEU A 105 -5.36 1.15 5.54
N GLU A 106 -4.60 0.57 4.62
CA GLU A 106 -4.14 1.27 3.41
C GLU A 106 -5.28 1.69 2.49
N THR A 107 -6.29 0.84 2.33
CA THR A 107 -7.46 1.17 1.48
C THR A 107 -8.31 2.27 2.11
N SER A 108 -8.42 2.33 3.44
CA SER A 108 -9.24 3.34 4.13
C SER A 108 -8.58 4.72 4.25
N MET A 109 -7.25 4.82 4.29
CA MET A 109 -6.55 6.10 4.47
C MET A 109 -5.59 6.49 3.34
N GLY A 110 -5.32 5.59 2.40
CA GLY A 110 -4.34 5.77 1.34
C GLY A 110 -2.90 5.49 1.77
N SER A 111 -2.04 5.17 0.80
CA SER A 111 -0.69 4.66 1.02
C SER A 111 0.25 5.57 1.79
N VAL A 112 0.16 6.90 1.60
CA VAL A 112 1.07 7.85 2.27
C VAL A 112 0.73 7.94 3.76
N ASP A 113 -0.55 8.04 4.08
CA ASP A 113 -1.01 8.06 5.47
C ASP A 113 -0.73 6.72 6.13
N PHE A 114 -1.03 5.61 5.45
CA PHE A 114 -0.71 4.27 5.95
C PHE A 114 0.78 4.08 6.24
N ALA A 115 1.65 4.50 5.33
CA ALA A 115 3.10 4.45 5.54
C ALA A 115 3.54 5.28 6.76
N SER A 116 2.92 6.44 6.99
CA SER A 116 3.21 7.28 8.17
C SER A 116 2.79 6.61 9.47
N ILE A 117 1.64 5.92 9.49
CA ILE A 117 1.19 5.15 10.65
C ILE A 117 2.14 3.98 10.88
N VAL A 118 2.47 3.18 9.86
CA VAL A 118 3.37 2.03 10.02
C VAL A 118 4.74 2.46 10.56
N ALA A 119 5.31 3.55 10.03
CA ALA A 119 6.58 4.08 10.54
C ALA A 119 6.48 4.52 12.00
N SER A 120 5.39 5.20 12.38
CA SER A 120 5.14 5.62 13.76
C SER A 120 4.97 4.43 14.70
N LEU A 121 4.17 3.44 14.29
CA LEU A 121 3.90 2.24 15.08
C LEU A 121 5.15 1.36 15.24
N LEU A 122 6.02 1.30 14.23
CA LEU A 122 7.31 0.62 14.34
C LEU A 122 8.14 1.22 15.47
N VAL A 123 8.39 2.54 15.42
CA VAL A 123 9.19 3.23 16.44
C VAL A 123 8.54 3.13 17.81
N LEU A 124 7.23 3.33 17.91
CA LEU A 124 6.51 3.24 19.19
C LEU A 124 6.53 1.82 19.76
N SER A 125 6.28 0.78 18.95
CA SER A 125 6.30 -0.61 19.43
C SER A 125 7.67 -1.02 19.98
N GLN A 126 8.74 -0.65 19.28
CA GLN A 126 10.11 -0.94 19.68
C GLN A 126 10.50 -0.14 20.92
N GLY A 127 10.13 1.14 20.97
CA GLY A 127 10.36 2.03 22.10
C GLY A 127 9.63 1.58 23.37
N VAL A 128 8.35 1.21 23.26
CA VAL A 128 7.57 0.72 24.40
C VAL A 128 8.11 -0.63 24.89
N THR A 129 8.47 -1.55 24.00
CA THR A 129 9.10 -2.83 24.38
C THR A 129 10.39 -2.59 25.17
N LEU A 130 11.23 -1.68 24.70
CA LEU A 130 12.47 -1.30 25.38
C LEU A 130 12.21 -0.68 26.76
N MET A 131 11.21 0.20 26.89
CA MET A 131 10.78 0.77 28.17
C MET A 131 10.23 -0.29 29.12
N LEU A 132 9.45 -1.25 28.63
CA LEU A 132 8.93 -2.37 29.43
C LEU A 132 10.07 -3.23 29.96
N SER A 133 10.98 -3.69 29.11
CA SER A 133 12.12 -4.52 29.52
C SER A 133 13.02 -3.80 30.53
N LYS A 134 13.26 -2.50 30.36
CA LYS A 134 14.03 -1.71 31.34
C LYS A 134 13.27 -1.50 32.65
N SER A 135 11.96 -1.28 32.59
CA SER A 135 11.13 -1.13 33.79
C SER A 135 11.07 -2.41 34.61
N LEU A 136 10.99 -3.58 33.94
CA LEU A 136 11.05 -4.88 34.59
C LEU A 136 12.37 -5.10 35.34
N LEU A 137 13.50 -4.65 34.77
CA LEU A 137 14.77 -4.65 35.48
C LEU A 137 14.73 -3.72 36.69
N LEU A 138 14.29 -2.47 36.54
CA LEU A 138 14.40 -1.46 37.59
C LEU A 138 13.44 -1.65 38.77
N PHE A 139 12.24 -2.19 38.52
CA PHE A 139 11.20 -2.30 39.54
C PHE A 139 11.01 -3.72 40.09
N PHE A 140 11.53 -4.74 39.39
CA PHE A 140 11.32 -6.14 39.74
C PHE A 140 12.60 -6.99 39.70
N ASP A 141 13.77 -6.38 39.48
CA ASP A 141 15.06 -7.07 39.29
C ASP A 141 15.01 -8.22 38.27
N TYR A 142 14.11 -8.09 37.28
CA TYR A 142 13.91 -9.12 36.26
C TYR A 142 14.93 -8.96 35.12
N GLU A 143 16.15 -9.42 35.37
CA GLU A 143 17.30 -9.28 34.47
C GLU A 143 17.11 -9.94 33.11
N ARG A 144 16.39 -11.07 33.06
CA ARG A 144 16.27 -11.91 31.87
C ARG A 144 15.71 -11.16 30.67
N SER A 145 14.66 -10.36 30.85
CA SER A 145 14.05 -9.61 29.74
C SER A 145 14.96 -8.50 29.19
N TYR A 146 15.90 -8.02 30.00
CA TYR A 146 16.76 -6.90 29.62
C TYR A 146 18.06 -7.37 28.96
N TYR A 147 18.71 -8.38 29.55
CA TYR A 147 20.03 -8.85 29.10
C TYR A 147 19.94 -10.03 28.12
N SER A 148 19.03 -10.98 28.36
CA SER A 148 19.07 -12.29 27.72
C SER A 148 17.97 -12.54 26.70
N GLU A 149 16.93 -11.70 26.66
CA GLU A 149 15.85 -11.85 25.69
C GLU A 149 16.24 -11.26 24.33
N TYR A 150 15.92 -12.02 23.28
CA TYR A 150 16.15 -11.64 21.89
C TYR A 150 14.86 -11.85 21.10
N SER A 151 14.39 -10.82 20.38
CA SER A 151 13.16 -10.90 19.58
C SER A 151 13.32 -10.32 18.16
N VAL A 152 12.77 -11.00 17.17
CA VAL A 152 12.61 -10.46 15.81
C VAL A 152 11.17 -10.65 15.38
N GLY A 153 10.79 -9.98 14.29
CA GLY A 153 9.51 -10.18 13.62
C GLY A 153 8.62 -8.96 13.67
N PHE A 154 7.77 -8.84 12.66
CA PHE A 154 6.93 -7.65 12.45
C PHE A 154 5.73 -7.62 13.41
N SER A 155 5.56 -8.67 14.23
CA SER A 155 4.38 -8.91 15.05
C SER A 155 4.04 -7.77 16.01
N GLY A 156 5.03 -7.13 16.66
CA GLY A 156 4.77 -5.96 17.51
C GLY A 156 4.06 -4.83 16.75
N VAL A 157 4.48 -4.57 15.50
CA VAL A 157 3.81 -3.59 14.62
C VAL A 157 2.42 -4.09 14.23
N LEU A 158 2.24 -5.39 13.98
CA LEU A 158 0.94 -5.97 13.63
C LEU A 158 -0.08 -5.91 14.78
N PHE A 159 0.36 -6.12 16.02
CA PHE A 159 -0.48 -5.90 17.21
C PHE A 159 -0.88 -4.43 17.32
N ALA A 160 0.07 -3.51 17.12
CA ALA A 160 -0.22 -2.08 17.12
C ALA A 160 -1.22 -1.70 16.03
N MET A 161 -1.04 -2.22 14.80
CA MET A 161 -1.98 -2.02 13.69
C MET A 161 -3.37 -2.59 14.01
N LYS A 162 -3.46 -3.74 14.69
CA LYS A 162 -4.74 -4.32 15.10
C LYS A 162 -5.49 -3.43 16.07
N VAL A 163 -4.77 -2.85 17.05
CA VAL A 163 -5.34 -1.89 17.99
C VAL A 163 -5.87 -0.66 17.24
N VAL A 164 -5.07 -0.08 16.34
CA VAL A 164 -5.49 1.08 15.55
C VAL A 164 -6.73 0.77 14.71
N LEU A 165 -6.72 -0.34 13.98
CA LEU A 165 -7.81 -0.77 13.11
C LEU A 165 -9.13 -0.99 13.86
N ASN A 166 -9.09 -1.56 15.06
CA ASN A 166 -10.30 -1.97 15.79
C ASN A 166 -10.71 -1.00 16.90
N SER A 167 -9.99 0.10 17.10
CA SER A 167 -10.20 1.03 18.22
C SER A 167 -11.61 1.61 18.31
N GLN A 168 -12.28 1.80 17.17
CA GLN A 168 -13.64 2.35 17.08
C GLN A 168 -14.67 1.32 16.55
N SER A 169 -14.29 0.05 16.46
CA SER A 169 -15.20 -0.99 15.96
C SER A 169 -16.11 -1.50 17.08
N GLU A 170 -17.42 -1.33 16.90
CA GLU A 170 -18.45 -1.96 17.74
C GLU A 170 -18.77 -3.41 17.31
N ASN A 171 -18.25 -3.83 16.15
CA ASN A 171 -18.45 -5.16 15.62
C ASN A 171 -17.71 -6.24 16.43
N TYR A 172 -18.08 -7.49 16.15
CA TYR A 172 -17.37 -8.68 16.58
C TYR A 172 -16.46 -9.19 15.47
N THR A 173 -15.36 -9.84 15.85
CA THR A 173 -14.43 -10.49 14.93
C THR A 173 -14.02 -11.85 15.47
N SER A 174 -13.65 -12.77 14.59
CA SER A 174 -13.13 -14.08 14.97
C SER A 174 -11.61 -14.03 15.11
N VAL A 175 -11.11 -14.43 16.27
CA VAL A 175 -9.67 -14.58 16.55
C VAL A 175 -9.42 -16.07 16.85
N TYR A 176 -8.75 -16.77 15.93
CA TYR A 176 -8.56 -18.23 15.98
C TYR A 176 -9.86 -19.03 16.20
N GLY A 177 -10.96 -18.59 15.58
CA GLY A 177 -12.26 -19.25 15.71
C GLY A 177 -13.12 -18.76 16.88
N ILE A 178 -12.56 -17.96 17.79
CA ILE A 178 -13.29 -17.40 18.94
C ILE A 178 -13.84 -16.02 18.57
N ILE A 179 -15.15 -15.85 18.71
CA ILE A 179 -15.83 -14.57 18.45
C ILE A 179 -15.59 -13.63 19.65
N VAL A 180 -14.97 -12.49 19.41
CA VAL A 180 -14.67 -11.48 20.43
C VAL A 180 -15.04 -10.08 19.92
N PRO A 181 -15.40 -9.13 20.81
CA PRO A 181 -15.57 -7.74 20.41
C PRO A 181 -14.27 -7.22 19.77
N SER A 182 -14.36 -6.62 18.59
CA SER A 182 -13.18 -6.24 17.78
C SER A 182 -12.19 -5.37 18.54
N ARG A 183 -12.66 -4.46 19.41
CA ARG A 183 -11.82 -3.63 20.29
C ARG A 183 -10.89 -4.42 21.22
N TYR A 184 -11.24 -5.67 21.56
CA TYR A 184 -10.44 -6.55 22.40
C TYR A 184 -9.70 -7.64 21.61
N ALA A 185 -9.82 -7.65 20.27
CA ALA A 185 -9.23 -8.69 19.43
C ALA A 185 -7.70 -8.77 19.55
N ALA A 186 -7.01 -7.65 19.83
CA ALA A 186 -5.58 -7.64 20.06
C ALA A 186 -5.19 -8.35 21.37
N TRP A 187 -5.99 -8.17 22.44
CA TRP A 187 -5.78 -8.86 23.71
C TRP A 187 -6.08 -10.35 23.60
N ALA A 188 -7.17 -10.72 22.92
CA ALA A 188 -7.48 -12.12 22.65
C ALA A 188 -6.36 -12.80 21.83
N GLU A 189 -5.86 -12.13 20.79
CA GLU A 189 -4.74 -12.65 19.99
C GLU A 189 -3.45 -12.77 20.81
N LEU A 190 -3.18 -11.87 21.75
CA LEU A 190 -2.01 -11.97 22.64
C LEU A 190 -2.05 -13.26 23.47
N VAL A 191 -3.18 -13.52 24.13
CA VAL A 191 -3.37 -14.72 24.96
C VAL A 191 -3.25 -15.97 24.09
N LEU A 192 -3.95 -16.01 22.96
CA LEU A 192 -3.93 -17.17 22.07
C LEU A 192 -2.56 -17.42 21.45
N ALA A 193 -1.84 -16.37 21.03
CA ALA A 193 -0.49 -16.50 20.49
C ALA A 193 0.48 -17.07 21.54
N GLN A 194 0.37 -16.64 22.80
CA GLN A 194 1.23 -17.13 23.89
C GLN A 194 0.97 -18.61 24.23
N LEU A 195 -0.28 -19.07 24.08
CA LEU A 195 -0.66 -20.46 24.32
C LEU A 195 -0.31 -21.40 23.15
N LEU A 196 -0.48 -20.91 21.92
CA LEU A 196 -0.40 -21.75 20.71
C LEU A 196 0.98 -21.72 20.04
N VAL A 197 1.75 -20.66 20.21
CA VAL A 197 3.04 -20.46 19.52
C VAL A 197 4.16 -20.31 20.54
N PRO A 198 4.83 -21.41 20.93
CA PRO A 198 5.93 -21.32 21.90
C PRO A 198 7.09 -20.48 21.35
N GLY A 199 7.69 -19.67 22.22
CA GLY A 199 8.87 -18.86 21.89
C GLY A 199 8.59 -17.49 21.26
N VAL A 200 7.33 -17.08 21.10
CA VAL A 200 7.02 -15.69 20.71
C VAL A 200 7.31 -14.72 21.86
N SER A 201 7.76 -13.50 21.55
CA SER A 201 8.05 -12.50 22.58
C SER A 201 6.78 -11.85 23.10
N PHE A 202 6.39 -12.24 24.32
CA PHE A 202 5.30 -11.62 25.06
C PHE A 202 5.48 -10.10 25.17
N LEU A 203 6.68 -9.65 25.55
CA LEU A 203 6.99 -8.22 25.70
C LEU A 203 6.90 -7.46 24.37
N GLY A 204 7.35 -8.06 23.27
CA GLY A 204 7.21 -7.45 21.94
C GLY A 204 5.75 -7.29 21.51
N HIS A 205 4.90 -8.29 21.77
CA HIS A 205 3.47 -8.21 21.46
C HIS A 205 2.72 -7.22 22.37
N LEU A 206 2.98 -7.27 23.68
CA LEU A 206 2.43 -6.33 24.65
C LEU A 206 2.85 -4.89 24.32
N GLY A 207 4.14 -4.69 24.01
CA GLY A 207 4.68 -3.41 23.56
C GLY A 207 3.99 -2.91 22.29
N GLY A 208 3.65 -3.81 21.37
CA GLY A 208 2.81 -3.52 20.21
C GLY A 208 1.41 -3.01 20.57
N ILE A 209 0.69 -3.71 21.45
CA ILE A 209 -0.65 -3.28 21.89
C ILE A 209 -0.60 -1.90 22.54
N LEU A 210 0.31 -1.71 23.49
CA LEU A 210 0.47 -0.44 24.20
C LEU A 210 0.90 0.69 23.25
N ALA A 211 1.76 0.41 22.26
CA ALA A 211 2.14 1.38 21.23
C ALA A 211 0.95 1.79 20.36
N GLY A 212 0.05 0.86 20.01
CA GLY A 212 -1.20 1.18 19.31
C GLY A 212 -2.10 2.11 20.12
N LEU A 213 -2.27 1.85 21.42
CA LEU A 213 -3.04 2.71 22.33
C LEU A 213 -2.39 4.09 22.48
N LEU A 214 -1.07 4.13 22.65
CA LEU A 214 -0.30 5.37 22.74
C LEU A 214 -0.42 6.20 21.47
N TYR A 215 -0.33 5.55 20.30
CA TYR A 215 -0.51 6.21 19.01
C TYR A 215 -1.89 6.85 18.88
N LEU A 216 -2.96 6.14 19.27
CA LEU A 216 -4.33 6.68 19.24
C LEU A 216 -4.48 7.88 20.17
N LYS A 217 -3.91 7.82 21.38
CA LYS A 217 -3.91 8.93 22.33
C LYS A 217 -3.17 10.15 21.78
N LEU A 218 -1.98 9.95 21.22
CA LEU A 218 -1.18 11.02 20.61
C LEU A 218 -1.91 11.64 19.42
N ARG A 219 -2.50 10.82 18.54
CA ARG A 219 -3.28 11.29 17.38
C ARG A 219 -4.52 12.09 17.79
N SER A 220 -5.20 11.68 18.86
CA SER A 220 -6.35 12.43 19.41
C SER A 220 -5.92 13.80 19.94
N THR A 221 -4.73 13.88 20.54
CA THR A 221 -4.20 15.13 21.13
C THR A 221 -3.64 16.07 20.07
N TYR A 222 -2.94 15.52 19.06
CA TYR A 222 -2.30 16.28 17.99
C TYR A 222 -3.11 16.17 16.69
N SER A 223 -4.12 17.03 16.52
CA SER A 223 -4.87 17.17 15.26
C SER A 223 -4.12 17.97 14.18
N GLY A 224 -2.78 18.04 14.28
CA GLY A 224 -1.90 18.74 13.34
C GLY A 224 -1.35 17.81 12.24
N SER A 225 -0.69 18.38 11.23
CA SER A 225 -0.05 17.60 10.17
C SER A 225 1.13 16.78 10.73
N ASN A 226 1.03 15.44 10.65
CA ASN A 226 2.10 14.54 11.10
C ASN A 226 3.43 14.84 10.36
N PRO A 227 4.54 15.16 11.06
CA PRO A 227 5.81 15.49 10.41
C PRO A 227 6.35 14.33 9.55
N ILE A 228 6.10 13.09 9.98
CA ILE A 228 6.46 11.87 9.24
C ILE A 228 5.74 11.80 7.88
N LYS A 229 4.50 12.30 7.78
CA LYS A 229 3.73 12.34 6.54
C LYS A 229 4.42 13.21 5.48
N VAL A 230 4.99 14.35 5.89
CA VAL A 230 5.71 15.27 5.00
C VAL A 230 6.96 14.60 4.43
N LEU A 231 7.74 13.93 5.28
CA LEU A 231 8.93 13.19 4.86
C LEU A 231 8.59 12.08 3.86
N ILE A 232 7.57 11.27 4.15
CA ILE A 232 7.17 10.15 3.28
C ILE A 232 6.65 10.66 1.93
N ARG A 233 5.84 11.73 1.92
CA ARG A 233 5.36 12.32 0.66
C ARG A 233 6.54 12.80 -0.19
N GLY A 234 7.55 13.44 0.42
CA GLY A 234 8.79 13.82 -0.26
C GLY A 234 9.52 12.63 -0.91
N ILE A 235 9.65 11.51 -0.20
CA ILE A 235 10.27 10.29 -0.73
C ILE A 235 9.43 9.71 -1.88
N VAL A 236 8.11 9.61 -1.71
CA VAL A 236 7.20 9.09 -2.76
C VAL A 236 7.27 9.96 -4.02
N ASP A 237 7.34 11.28 -3.87
CA ASP A 237 7.48 12.20 -4.99
C ASP A 237 8.85 12.07 -5.68
N ALA A 238 9.93 11.86 -4.92
CA ALA A 238 11.26 11.58 -5.47
C ALA A 238 11.32 10.26 -6.25
N VAL A 239 10.70 9.19 -5.73
CA VAL A 239 10.64 7.89 -6.43
C VAL A 239 9.77 7.97 -7.69
N LYS A 240 8.69 8.76 -7.66
CA LYS A 240 7.83 8.96 -8.85
C LYS A 240 8.42 9.94 -9.87
N TRP A 241 9.40 10.76 -9.50
CA TRP A 241 10.03 11.75 -10.37
C TRP A 241 10.58 11.18 -11.69
N PRO A 242 11.38 10.09 -11.70
CA PRO A 242 11.86 9.51 -12.96
C PRO A 242 10.73 8.98 -13.85
N PHE A 243 9.65 8.44 -13.26
CA PHE A 243 8.48 7.97 -14.01
C PHE A 243 7.64 9.11 -14.59
N LYS A 244 7.57 10.27 -13.92
CA LYS A 244 6.95 11.49 -14.49
C LYS A 244 7.74 12.02 -15.69
N PHE A 245 9.08 11.93 -15.65
CA PHE A 245 9.95 12.30 -16.77
C PHE A 245 9.89 11.29 -17.93
N LEU A 246 9.81 9.99 -17.65
CA LEU A 246 9.59 8.96 -18.68
C LEU A 246 8.21 9.09 -19.34
N ARG A 247 7.16 9.43 -18.58
CA ARG A 247 5.83 9.66 -19.14
C ARG A 247 5.75 10.92 -20.00
N ARG A 248 6.64 11.90 -19.80
CA ARG A 248 6.85 13.03 -20.72
C ARG A 248 7.64 12.68 -21.99
N ARG A 249 8.31 11.52 -22.04
CA ARG A 249 9.02 11.03 -23.25
C ARG A 249 8.20 10.08 -24.13
N ARG A 250 6.96 9.74 -23.76
CA ARG A 250 6.01 9.09 -24.68
C ARG A 250 5.36 10.14 -25.57
N GLY A 251 6.00 10.42 -26.72
CA GLY A 251 5.36 11.02 -27.89
C GLY A 251 5.49 12.54 -28.06
N ARG A 252 6.69 13.13 -27.94
CA ARG A 252 7.00 14.33 -28.73
C ARG A 252 7.68 13.86 -30.01
N ILE A 253 6.89 13.39 -30.97
CA ILE A 253 7.35 13.22 -32.35
C ILE A 253 7.75 14.63 -32.81
N THR A 254 9.05 14.88 -32.93
CA THR A 254 9.58 16.02 -33.68
C THR A 254 9.36 15.74 -35.16
N GLY A 255 8.12 15.91 -35.60
CA GLY A 255 7.75 15.91 -37.00
C GLY A 255 8.22 17.22 -37.60
N ARG A 256 9.32 17.15 -38.36
CA ARG A 256 9.65 18.13 -39.40
C ARG A 256 8.57 17.95 -40.48
N GLY A 257 7.41 18.57 -40.26
CA GLY A 257 6.22 18.44 -41.08
C GLY A 257 5.48 19.76 -41.08
N THR A 258 5.13 20.22 -42.27
CA THR A 258 4.52 21.49 -42.63
C THR A 258 3.49 21.99 -41.60
N VAL A 259 3.56 23.27 -41.25
CA VAL A 259 2.62 23.96 -40.34
C VAL A 259 1.21 23.96 -40.97
N GLY A 260 0.47 22.87 -40.74
CA GLY A 260 -0.92 22.71 -41.10
C GLY A 260 -1.80 23.10 -39.92
N SER A 261 -2.39 24.29 -39.99
CA SER A 261 -3.39 24.82 -39.07
C SER A 261 -4.61 23.88 -38.96
N ASN A 262 -4.58 22.89 -38.06
CA ASN A 262 -5.72 22.02 -37.80
C ASN A 262 -6.73 22.75 -36.88
N ARG A 263 -7.51 23.66 -37.49
CA ARG A 263 -8.57 24.40 -36.77
C ARG A 263 -9.71 23.44 -36.44
N ALA A 264 -9.87 23.16 -35.15
CA ALA A 264 -11.11 22.59 -34.64
C ALA A 264 -12.30 23.46 -35.08
N TRP A 265 -13.45 22.84 -35.36
CA TRP A 265 -14.66 23.55 -35.73
C TRP A 265 -15.86 23.05 -34.93
N ARG A 266 -16.67 24.00 -34.45
CA ARG A 266 -17.90 23.73 -33.74
C ARG A 266 -19.03 23.44 -34.72
N CYS A 267 -19.73 22.32 -34.55
CA CYS A 267 -20.90 22.01 -35.35
C CYS A 267 -22.05 22.96 -35.03
N GLN A 268 -22.58 23.69 -36.02
CA GLN A 268 -23.70 24.62 -35.83
C GLN A 268 -25.01 23.92 -35.46
N THR A 269 -25.15 22.62 -35.75
CA THR A 269 -26.37 21.85 -35.49
C THR A 269 -26.42 21.21 -34.11
N CYS A 270 -25.31 20.68 -33.62
CA CYS A 270 -25.27 19.92 -32.35
C CYS A 270 -24.25 20.46 -31.34
N THR A 271 -23.66 21.63 -31.62
CA THR A 271 -22.66 22.34 -30.81
C THR A 271 -21.41 21.57 -30.42
N TYR A 272 -21.20 20.37 -30.97
CA TYR A 272 -20.01 19.55 -30.73
C TYR A 272 -18.75 20.13 -31.42
N ASP A 273 -17.65 20.18 -30.68
CA ASP A 273 -16.34 20.64 -31.16
C ASP A 273 -15.58 19.47 -31.81
N ASN A 274 -15.45 19.52 -33.14
CA ASN A 274 -14.71 18.51 -33.90
C ASN A 274 -13.22 18.88 -33.88
N ASN A 275 -12.40 18.05 -33.23
CA ASN A 275 -10.98 18.29 -33.05
C ASN A 275 -10.16 18.14 -34.35
N ASN A 276 -10.72 17.51 -35.39
CA ASN A 276 -10.07 17.35 -36.68
C ASN A 276 -10.70 18.28 -37.73
N GLY A 277 -9.98 19.35 -38.09
CA GLY A 277 -10.43 20.38 -39.02
C GLY A 277 -10.63 19.91 -40.46
N SER A 278 -10.05 18.76 -40.82
CA SER A 278 -10.20 18.10 -42.12
C SER A 278 -11.52 17.33 -42.28
N LEU A 279 -12.22 17.03 -41.17
CA LEU A 279 -13.52 16.37 -41.24
C LEU A 279 -14.58 17.33 -41.76
N ARG A 280 -15.09 17.04 -42.96
CA ARG A 280 -16.28 17.69 -43.54
C ARG A 280 -17.57 17.28 -42.86
N VAL A 281 -17.57 16.31 -41.96
CA VAL A 281 -18.77 15.76 -41.31
C VAL A 281 -18.57 15.78 -39.81
N CYS A 282 -19.55 16.28 -39.06
CA CYS A 282 -19.49 16.28 -37.60
C CYS A 282 -19.46 14.85 -37.05
N GLU A 283 -18.55 14.53 -36.14
CA GLU A 283 -18.40 13.21 -35.52
C GLU A 283 -19.63 12.79 -34.71
N MET A 284 -20.30 13.74 -34.04
CA MET A 284 -21.43 13.41 -33.17
C MET A 284 -22.78 13.29 -33.87
N CYS A 285 -23.06 14.13 -34.88
CA CYS A 285 -24.39 14.19 -35.50
C CYS A 285 -24.41 13.91 -37.00
N GLY A 286 -23.25 13.72 -37.64
CA GLY A 286 -23.18 13.42 -39.07
C GLY A 286 -23.48 14.62 -39.98
N THR A 287 -23.68 15.83 -39.45
CA THR A 287 -23.96 17.01 -40.27
C THR A 287 -22.72 17.48 -41.03
N ILE A 288 -22.88 17.76 -42.32
CA ILE A 288 -21.82 18.27 -43.20
C ILE A 288 -21.48 19.73 -42.82
N ARG A 289 -20.19 20.04 -42.70
CA ARG A 289 -19.65 21.38 -42.50
C ARG A 289 -19.91 22.23 -43.73
N VAL A 290 -20.71 23.28 -43.58
CA VAL A 290 -20.88 24.29 -44.62
C VAL A 290 -19.64 25.20 -44.59
N VAL A 291 -18.85 25.18 -45.66
CA VAL A 291 -17.72 26.10 -45.86
C VAL A 291 -18.21 27.15 -46.85
N ASN A 292 -18.28 28.41 -46.44
CA ASN A 292 -18.75 29.50 -47.30
C ASN A 292 -17.84 29.64 -48.53
N GLY A 293 -18.35 29.20 -49.69
CA GLY A 293 -17.68 29.30 -50.98
C GLY A 293 -18.25 28.31 -51.98
N VAL A 294 -19.15 28.81 -52.84
CA VAL A 294 -19.68 28.20 -54.07
C VAL A 294 -20.90 27.26 -53.91
N SER A 295 -22.06 27.89 -53.96
CA SER A 295 -23.34 27.47 -54.57
C SER A 295 -23.70 25.98 -54.71
N SER A 296 -24.74 25.57 -53.99
CA SER A 296 -25.85 24.85 -54.62
C SER A 296 -27.18 25.37 -54.08
N PHE A 297 -28.07 25.60 -55.03
CA PHE A 297 -29.45 26.04 -54.89
C PHE A 297 -30.22 25.18 -53.87
N GLN A 298 -31.25 25.81 -53.28
CA GLN A 298 -32.23 25.25 -52.34
C GLN A 298 -31.74 25.00 -50.90
N ARG A 299 -31.86 26.02 -50.06
CA ARG A 299 -32.66 25.85 -48.84
C ARG A 299 -33.16 27.19 -48.28
N SER A 300 -34.48 27.27 -48.33
CA SER A 300 -35.35 28.15 -47.57
C SER A 300 -34.84 28.47 -46.16
N SER A 301 -34.87 29.77 -45.86
CA SER A 301 -35.11 30.34 -44.55
C SER A 301 -35.94 29.42 -43.64
N ARG A 302 -35.28 28.78 -42.66
CA ARG A 302 -35.85 28.47 -41.34
C ARG A 302 -34.72 28.05 -40.39
N SER A 303 -34.47 28.96 -39.45
CA SER A 303 -33.69 28.74 -38.23
C SER A 303 -34.50 27.86 -37.27
N ASP A 304 -34.76 26.61 -37.64
CA ASP A 304 -35.23 25.58 -36.71
C ASP A 304 -34.10 24.56 -36.56
N GLY A 305 -33.52 24.52 -35.36
CA GLY A 305 -32.51 23.52 -35.01
C GLY A 305 -33.06 22.11 -35.22
N LEU A 306 -32.17 21.15 -35.51
CA LEU A 306 -32.57 19.75 -35.64
C LEU A 306 -33.37 19.32 -34.39
N PRO A 307 -34.59 18.76 -34.52
CA PRO A 307 -35.34 18.27 -33.37
C PRO A 307 -34.52 17.21 -32.61
N LEU A 308 -34.61 17.22 -31.28
CA LEU A 308 -33.78 16.39 -30.40
C LEU A 308 -33.91 14.89 -30.71
N ASP A 309 -35.08 14.44 -31.17
CA ASP A 309 -35.34 13.06 -31.54
C ASP A 309 -34.52 12.61 -32.76
N GLU A 310 -34.38 13.49 -33.75
CA GLU A 310 -33.57 13.26 -34.95
C GLU A 310 -32.06 13.24 -34.60
N LEU A 311 -31.62 14.11 -33.68
CA LEU A 311 -30.26 14.07 -33.14
C LEU A 311 -29.97 12.78 -32.36
N ARG A 312 -30.95 12.29 -31.58
CA ARG A 312 -30.84 11.03 -30.83
C ARG A 312 -30.75 9.85 -31.79
N ARG A 313 -31.60 9.80 -32.82
CA ARG A 313 -31.61 8.72 -33.83
C ARG A 313 -30.28 8.64 -34.58
N ARG A 314 -29.73 9.77 -35.03
CA ARG A 314 -28.43 9.83 -35.71
C ARG A 314 -27.24 9.38 -34.85
N ARG A 315 -27.30 9.59 -33.54
CA ARG A 315 -26.27 9.07 -32.61
C ARG A 315 -26.39 7.57 -32.44
N ILE A 316 -27.61 7.05 -32.31
CA ILE A 316 -27.86 5.62 -32.19
C ILE A 316 -27.41 4.89 -33.47
N ASP A 317 -27.74 5.39 -34.66
CA ASP A 317 -27.31 4.73 -35.91
C ASP A 317 -25.79 4.74 -36.11
N ARG A 318 -25.09 5.73 -35.54
CA ARG A 318 -23.63 5.87 -35.69
C ARG A 318 -22.83 5.10 -34.65
N PHE A 319 -23.30 5.05 -33.40
CA PHE A 319 -22.59 4.45 -32.27
C PHE A 319 -23.22 3.13 -31.80
N GLY A 320 -24.41 2.79 -32.30
CA GLY A 320 -25.22 1.65 -31.88
C GLY A 320 -24.92 0.34 -32.62
N GLY A 321 -23.94 0.31 -33.53
CA GLY A 321 -23.40 -0.92 -34.11
C GLY A 321 -24.36 -1.71 -35.01
N ARG A 322 -23.96 -1.89 -36.27
CA ARG A 322 -24.09 -3.20 -36.92
C ARG A 322 -23.04 -4.14 -36.33
#